data_AF-A0AAE3UEY7-F1
#
_entry.id   AF-A0AAE3UEY7-F1
#
_cell.length_a   1.000
_cell.length_b   1.000
_cell.length_c   1.000
_cell.angle_alpha   90.00
_cell.angle_beta   90.00
_cell.angle_gamma   90.00
#
_symmetry.space_group_name_H-M   'P 1'
#
loop_
_entity.id
_entity.type
_entity.pdbx_description
1 polymer ?
#
loop_
_entity_poly.entity_id
_entity_poly.type
_entity_poly.pdbx_seq_one_letter_code
_entity_poly.pdbx_strand_id
1 'polypeptide(L)'
;MRISFILIVTFFFTILNVSAFGVADWQHKAPGGTLMYDAGGGTELILPKSHKSIYGIRSWYFYKNHIVIVGGPGYMVVNETNGDLKQFSSEQEWNTYIEYAGLEPVLWTRWYSDNWRFYETIAVGLIFMVFPIVFIVLLLILFVAVTQWISTGMKFQPRQWLPSRFRIKKRTVLIWLGIISLLVFRAFLDAYPQSW
;
A
#
# COMPACT_ATOMS: atom_id res chain seq x y z
N MET A 1 4.11 -47.76 10.28
CA MET A 1 3.94 -46.51 11.07
C MET A 1 2.68 -45.81 10.55
N ARG A 2 1.67 -45.55 11.40
CA ARG A 2 0.36 -45.05 10.95
C ARG A 2 0.44 -43.56 10.60
N ILE A 3 -0.24 -43.12 9.54
CA ILE A 3 -0.31 -41.70 9.10
C ILE A 3 -0.65 -40.75 10.25
N SER A 4 -1.49 -41.20 11.18
CA SER A 4 -1.86 -40.46 12.40
C SER A 4 -0.65 -40.06 13.26
N PHE A 5 0.39 -40.89 13.34
CA PHE A 5 1.60 -40.59 14.12
C PHE A 5 2.44 -39.50 13.45
N ILE A 6 2.54 -39.52 12.12
CA ILE A 6 3.24 -38.47 11.36
C ILE A 6 2.51 -37.13 11.53
N LEU A 7 1.17 -37.12 11.44
CA LEU A 7 0.38 -35.89 11.64
C LEU A 7 0.52 -35.33 13.05
N ILE A 8 0.52 -36.18 14.08
CA ILE A 8 0.71 -35.75 15.48
C ILE A 8 2.12 -35.17 15.70
N VAL A 9 3.16 -35.83 15.18
CA VAL A 9 4.54 -35.35 15.31
C VAL A 9 4.73 -34.03 14.56
N THR A 10 4.23 -33.91 13.33
CA THR A 10 4.28 -32.67 12.55
C THR A 10 3.52 -31.55 13.26
N PHE A 11 2.32 -31.82 13.79
CA PHE A 11 1.57 -30.84 14.57
C PHE A 11 2.34 -30.42 15.82
N PHE A 12 2.93 -31.35 16.57
CA PHE A 12 3.75 -31.05 17.76
C PHE A 12 4.96 -30.17 17.45
N PHE A 13 5.65 -30.38 16.33
CA PHE A 13 6.76 -29.52 15.91
C PHE A 13 6.31 -28.12 15.45
N THR A 14 5.07 -27.97 14.95
CA THR A 14 4.54 -26.65 14.60
C THR A 14 4.19 -25.78 15.81
N ILE A 15 3.89 -26.38 16.98
CA ILE A 15 3.57 -25.65 18.21
C ILE A 15 4.81 -25.16 18.96
N LEU A 16 6.00 -25.73 18.68
CA LEU A 16 7.25 -25.33 19.35
C LEU A 16 7.81 -23.98 18.85
N ASN A 17 7.23 -23.42 17.78
CA ASN A 17 7.59 -22.11 17.24
C ASN A 17 6.47 -21.08 17.46
N VAL A 18 5.88 -21.03 18.66
CA VAL A 18 5.02 -19.91 19.04
C VAL A 18 5.92 -18.70 19.29
N SER A 19 6.08 -17.90 18.25
CA SER A 19 6.63 -16.56 18.39
C SER A 19 5.56 -15.67 19.01
N ALA A 20 5.83 -15.11 20.18
CA ALA A 20 4.99 -14.08 20.78
C ALA A 20 5.25 -12.76 20.05
N PHE A 21 4.69 -12.62 18.85
CA PHE A 21 4.53 -11.31 18.22
C PHE A 21 3.17 -10.77 18.65
N GLY A 22 3.16 -9.60 19.30
CA GLY A 22 1.94 -8.82 19.39
C GLY A 22 1.42 -8.60 17.97
N VAL A 23 0.14 -8.85 17.71
CA VAL A 23 -0.44 -8.65 16.36
C VAL A 23 -0.33 -7.18 15.92
N ALA A 24 -0.12 -6.27 16.88
CA ALA A 24 0.12 -4.85 16.68
C ALA A 24 1.61 -4.46 16.69
N ASP A 25 2.54 -5.40 16.96
CA ASP A 25 3.96 -5.08 17.00
C ASP A 25 4.52 -5.04 15.57
N TRP A 26 5.11 -3.91 15.20
CA TRP A 26 5.75 -3.76 13.91
C TRP A 26 7.01 -2.92 14.00
N GLN A 27 7.97 -3.18 13.12
CA GLN A 27 9.20 -2.40 12.99
C GLN A 27 9.57 -2.28 11.52
N HIS A 28 9.79 -1.06 11.04
CA HIS A 28 10.22 -0.77 9.70
C HIS A 28 11.29 0.30 9.62
N LYS A 29 12.13 0.16 8.59
CA LYS A 29 13.17 1.12 8.25
C LYS A 29 12.62 2.03 7.15
N ALA A 30 12.54 3.33 7.44
CA ALA A 30 12.21 4.38 6.48
C ALA A 30 13.30 4.47 5.38
N PRO A 31 13.00 5.09 4.23
CA PRO A 31 13.93 5.19 3.10
C PRO A 31 15.29 5.79 3.48
N GLY A 32 15.32 6.84 4.31
CA GLY A 32 16.56 7.46 4.79
C GLY A 32 17.25 6.71 5.94
N GLY A 33 16.72 5.56 6.31
CA GLY A 33 17.31 4.64 7.28
C GLY A 33 16.83 4.79 8.71
N THR A 34 15.93 5.74 8.96
CA THR A 34 15.28 5.93 10.25
C THR A 34 14.44 4.71 10.61
N LEU A 35 14.45 4.28 11.87
CA LEU A 35 13.66 3.12 12.30
C LEU A 35 12.34 3.63 12.91
N MET A 36 11.21 3.10 12.45
CA MET A 36 9.91 3.27 13.08
C MET A 36 9.44 1.94 13.63
N TYR A 37 8.87 1.94 14.81
CA TYR A 37 8.27 0.75 15.37
C TYR A 37 7.14 1.09 16.32
N ASP A 38 6.24 0.15 16.53
CA ASP A 38 5.19 0.21 17.53
C ASP A 38 5.22 -1.12 18.27
N ALA A 39 5.39 -1.08 19.60
CA ALA A 39 5.38 -2.26 20.46
C ALA A 39 4.08 -2.35 21.28
N GLY A 40 2.98 -1.85 20.70
CA GLY A 40 1.66 -1.75 21.33
C GLY A 40 1.48 -0.54 22.25
N GLY A 41 2.52 0.29 22.42
CA GLY A 41 2.50 1.54 23.21
C GLY A 41 2.30 2.80 22.38
N GLY A 42 2.18 2.67 21.05
CA GLY A 42 2.15 3.77 20.09
C GLY A 42 3.44 3.86 19.28
N THR A 43 3.36 4.58 18.17
CA THR A 43 4.45 4.66 17.20
C THR A 43 5.64 5.46 17.75
N GLU A 44 6.82 4.86 17.67
CA GLU A 44 8.12 5.44 18.00
C GLU A 44 8.98 5.58 16.74
N LEU A 45 9.74 6.68 16.65
CA LEU A 45 10.77 6.91 15.64
C LEU A 45 12.14 6.99 16.31
N ILE A 46 13.07 6.11 15.92
CA ILE A 46 14.47 6.11 16.33
C ILE A 46 15.31 6.75 15.23
N LEU A 47 15.96 7.86 15.57
CA LEU A 47 16.92 8.55 14.72
C LEU A 47 18.30 7.89 14.84
N PRO A 48 18.80 7.17 13.81
CA PRO A 48 20.01 6.35 13.94
C PRO A 48 21.26 7.18 14.22
N LYS A 49 21.31 8.41 13.69
CA LYS A 49 22.47 9.29 13.77
C LYS A 49 22.58 10.03 15.10
N SER A 50 21.44 10.38 15.70
CA SER A 50 21.40 11.13 16.96
C SER A 50 21.08 10.26 18.17
N HIS A 51 20.73 8.98 17.95
CA HIS A 51 20.24 8.05 18.98
C HIS A 51 19.05 8.59 19.79
N LYS A 52 18.31 9.56 19.24
CA LYS A 52 17.11 10.10 19.85
C LYS A 52 15.91 9.26 19.43
N SER A 53 15.05 8.99 20.40
CA SER A 53 13.75 8.36 20.19
C SER A 53 12.63 9.39 20.35
N ILE A 54 11.66 9.34 19.45
CA ILE A 54 10.47 10.19 19.47
C ILE A 54 9.25 9.29 19.64
N TYR A 55 8.52 9.49 20.73
CA TYR A 55 7.36 8.68 21.10
C TYR A 55 6.04 9.38 20.81
N GLY A 56 4.97 8.60 20.71
CA GLY A 56 3.60 9.13 20.60
C GLY A 56 3.30 9.76 19.25
N ILE A 57 3.98 9.33 18.19
CA ILE A 57 3.74 9.80 16.83
C ILE A 57 2.32 9.39 16.44
N ARG A 58 1.50 10.38 16.05
CA ARG A 58 0.10 10.14 15.66
C ARG A 58 -0.06 10.06 14.16
N SER A 59 0.62 10.94 13.44
CA SER A 59 0.63 10.91 11.98
C SER A 59 1.92 11.43 11.39
N TRP A 60 2.33 10.88 10.25
CA TRP A 60 3.54 11.28 9.56
C TRP A 60 3.38 11.15 8.04
N TYR A 61 4.23 11.82 7.29
CA TYR A 61 4.45 11.51 5.88
C TYR A 61 5.93 11.64 5.54
N PHE A 62 6.37 10.89 4.55
CA PHE A 62 7.69 11.03 3.94
C PHE A 62 7.58 12.02 2.80
N TYR A 63 8.60 12.86 2.58
CA TYR A 63 8.75 13.70 1.38
C TYR A 63 10.15 14.30 1.30
N LYS A 64 10.80 14.27 0.12
CA LYS A 64 12.14 14.87 -0.13
C LYS A 64 13.17 14.56 0.97
N ASN A 65 13.31 13.30 1.37
CA ASN A 65 14.19 12.84 2.46
C ASN A 65 13.90 13.49 3.84
N HIS A 66 12.66 13.92 4.06
CA HIS A 66 12.16 14.39 5.35
C HIS A 66 11.01 13.51 5.82
N ILE A 67 10.90 13.39 7.13
CA ILE A 67 9.72 12.85 7.81
C ILE A 67 9.03 14.03 8.48
N VAL A 68 7.84 14.34 8.00
CA VAL A 68 7.00 15.39 8.58
C VAL A 68 6.02 14.73 9.54
N ILE A 69 6.01 15.18 10.80
CA ILE A 69 5.40 14.46 11.91
C ILE A 69 4.44 15.36 12.69
N VAL A 70 3.31 14.78 13.08
CA VAL A 70 2.33 15.34 14.01
C VAL A 70 2.03 14.29 15.09
N GLY A 71 2.06 14.68 16.37
CA GLY A 71 1.65 13.83 17.48
C GLY A 71 2.55 13.96 18.70
N GLY A 72 2.13 13.37 19.82
CA GLY A 72 2.90 13.23 21.07
C GLY A 72 3.53 14.54 21.53
N PRO A 73 4.82 14.78 21.22
CA PRO A 73 5.55 16.01 21.57
C PRO A 73 5.23 17.24 20.67
N GLY A 74 4.30 17.15 19.73
CA GLY A 74 3.80 18.28 18.94
C GLY A 74 4.06 18.15 17.44
N TYR A 75 4.50 19.25 16.82
CA TYR A 75 4.78 19.32 15.38
C TYR A 75 6.29 19.23 15.15
N MET A 76 6.72 18.34 14.26
CA MET A 76 8.13 18.07 14.03
C MET A 76 8.43 17.82 12.56
N VAL A 77 9.68 18.06 12.19
CA VAL A 77 10.26 17.65 10.91
C VAL A 77 11.61 17.02 11.18
N VAL A 78 11.83 15.82 10.66
CA VAL A 78 13.11 15.12 10.67
C VAL A 78 13.69 15.18 9.28
N ASN A 79 14.94 15.60 9.15
CA ASN A 79 15.71 15.45 7.91
C ASN A 79 16.46 14.12 7.98
N GLU A 80 16.08 13.15 7.15
CA GLU A 80 16.70 11.82 7.18
C GLU A 80 18.13 11.83 6.62
N THR A 81 18.49 12.83 5.81
CA THR A 81 19.81 12.94 5.19
C THR A 81 20.89 13.21 6.22
N ASN A 82 20.64 14.11 7.19
CA ASN A 82 21.61 14.48 8.22
C ASN A 82 21.21 14.01 9.63
N GLY A 83 19.95 13.62 9.84
CA GLY A 83 19.41 13.20 11.14
C GLY A 83 18.92 14.35 12.02
N ASP A 84 18.81 15.57 11.47
CA ASP A 84 18.37 16.74 12.21
C ASP A 84 16.87 16.63 12.54
N LEU A 85 16.54 16.90 13.80
CA LEU A 85 15.17 17.00 14.29
C LEU A 85 14.86 18.47 14.59
N LYS A 86 13.83 19.00 13.93
CA LYS A 86 13.27 20.31 14.23
C LYS A 86 11.89 20.15 14.85
N GLN A 87 11.71 20.67 16.05
CA GLN A 87 10.44 20.69 16.77
C GLN A 87 9.90 22.11 16.81
N PHE A 88 8.59 22.25 16.68
CA PHE A 88 7.90 23.53 16.61
C PHE A 88 6.97 23.70 17.80
N SER A 89 6.83 24.94 18.27
CA SER A 89 5.99 25.25 19.43
C SER A 89 4.51 25.34 19.08
N SER A 90 4.21 25.59 17.80
CA SER A 90 2.85 25.72 17.28
C SER A 90 2.71 25.13 15.88
N GLU A 91 1.46 24.80 15.52
CA GLU A 91 1.10 24.38 14.17
C GLU A 91 1.44 25.43 13.11
N GLN A 92 1.28 26.70 13.46
CA GLN A 92 1.53 27.80 12.54
C GLN A 92 3.02 27.90 12.17
N GLU A 93 3.92 27.82 13.15
CA GLU A 93 5.38 27.80 12.90
C GLU A 93 5.79 26.61 12.04
N TRP A 94 5.19 25.45 12.30
CA TRP A 94 5.43 24.24 11.53
C TRP A 94 4.92 24.37 10.09
N ASN A 95 3.70 24.87 9.89
CA ASN A 95 3.11 25.12 8.58
C ASN A 95 3.96 26.11 7.76
N THR A 96 4.37 27.23 8.37
CA THR A 96 5.27 28.19 7.71
C THR A 96 6.60 27.55 7.34
N TYR A 97 7.14 26.67 8.18
CA TYR A 97 8.38 25.97 7.86
C TYR A 97 8.23 24.94 6.74
N ILE A 98 7.19 24.11 6.74
CA ILE A 98 6.98 23.12 5.68
C ILE A 98 6.71 23.81 4.33
N GLU A 99 6.01 24.94 4.32
CA GLU A 99 5.79 25.75 3.11
C GLU A 99 7.13 26.35 2.63
N TYR A 100 7.87 27.02 3.51
CA TYR A 100 9.16 27.63 3.19
C TYR A 100 10.20 26.61 2.70
N ALA A 101 10.26 25.43 3.33
CA ALA A 101 11.17 24.35 2.96
C ALA A 101 10.68 23.56 1.74
N GLY A 102 9.51 23.89 1.18
CA GLY A 102 8.91 23.18 0.06
C GLY A 102 8.64 21.70 0.37
N LEU A 103 8.27 21.42 1.61
CA LEU A 103 7.92 20.11 2.14
C LEU A 103 6.42 19.79 2.01
N GLU A 104 5.63 20.70 1.45
CA GLU A 104 4.24 20.46 1.09
C GLU A 104 4.17 19.92 -0.36
N PRO A 105 3.73 18.66 -0.56
CA PRO A 105 3.52 18.13 -1.90
C PRO A 105 2.39 18.84 -2.65
N VAL A 106 2.61 19.21 -3.91
CA VAL A 106 1.64 19.96 -4.72
C VAL A 106 0.42 19.13 -5.13
N LEU A 107 0.64 17.85 -5.45
CA LEU A 107 -0.40 16.99 -6.03
C LEU A 107 -1.02 16.05 -5.01
N TRP A 108 -0.20 15.48 -4.13
CA TRP A 108 -0.66 14.45 -3.21
C TRP A 108 0.35 14.16 -2.09
N THR A 109 -0.18 13.96 -0.88
CA THR A 109 0.56 13.53 0.29
C THR A 109 -0.12 12.33 0.93
N ARG A 110 0.64 11.30 1.29
CA ARG A 110 0.13 10.17 2.08
C ARG A 110 0.47 10.37 3.55
N TRP A 111 -0.56 10.60 4.36
CA TRP A 111 -0.44 10.55 5.81
C TRP A 111 -0.57 9.10 6.28
N TYR A 112 0.39 8.69 7.10
CA TYR A 112 0.38 7.46 7.87
C TYR A 112 -0.02 7.78 9.30
N SER A 113 -0.69 6.87 9.97
CA SER A 113 -1.05 6.99 11.39
C SER A 113 -0.86 5.69 12.17
N ASP A 114 -0.38 4.64 11.49
CA ASP A 114 -0.21 3.28 12.01
C ASP A 114 0.73 2.50 11.07
N ASN A 115 0.85 1.20 11.25
CA ASN A 115 1.60 0.26 10.43
C ASN A 115 1.27 0.39 8.93
N TRP A 116 2.05 1.20 8.21
CA TRP A 116 1.82 1.42 6.80
C TRP A 116 2.03 0.16 5.96
N ARG A 117 2.85 -0.79 6.44
CA ARG A 117 3.10 -2.05 5.75
C ARG A 117 2.06 -3.13 6.04
N PHE A 118 1.22 -2.98 7.05
CA PHE A 118 0.03 -3.83 7.17
C PHE A 118 -0.85 -3.66 5.94
N TYR A 119 -1.03 -2.41 5.50
CA TYR A 119 -1.72 -2.11 4.26
C TYR A 119 -0.93 -2.56 3.02
N GLU A 120 0.40 -2.47 2.99
CA GLU A 120 1.18 -3.06 1.90
C GLU A 120 0.95 -4.58 1.83
N THR A 121 1.01 -5.29 2.96
CA THR A 121 0.91 -6.74 3.01
C THR A 121 -0.49 -7.22 2.63
N ILE A 122 -1.52 -6.54 3.14
CA ILE A 122 -2.92 -6.84 2.77
C ILE A 122 -3.21 -6.41 1.34
N ALA A 123 -2.81 -5.22 0.91
CA ALA A 123 -3.06 -4.76 -0.45
C ALA A 123 -2.32 -5.62 -1.47
N VAL A 124 -1.06 -5.95 -1.22
CA VAL A 124 -0.29 -6.89 -2.05
C VAL A 124 -0.96 -8.27 -2.02
N GLY A 125 -1.35 -8.78 -0.85
CA GLY A 125 -2.08 -10.05 -0.73
C GLY A 125 -3.40 -10.06 -1.52
N LEU A 126 -4.20 -9.00 -1.40
CA LEU A 126 -5.45 -8.83 -2.14
C LEU A 126 -5.20 -8.68 -3.63
N ILE A 127 -4.16 -7.97 -4.06
CA ILE A 127 -3.76 -7.90 -5.48
C ILE A 127 -3.41 -9.30 -5.98
N PHE A 128 -2.60 -10.07 -5.25
CA PHE A 128 -2.26 -11.45 -5.62
C PHE A 128 -3.45 -12.41 -5.59
N MET A 129 -4.49 -12.15 -4.79
CA MET A 129 -5.72 -12.96 -4.79
C MET A 129 -6.70 -12.54 -5.89
N VAL A 130 -6.89 -11.24 -6.11
CA VAL A 130 -7.89 -10.69 -7.03
C VAL A 130 -7.36 -10.66 -8.46
N PHE A 131 -6.07 -10.41 -8.68
CA PHE A 131 -5.48 -10.33 -10.01
C PHE A 131 -5.61 -11.64 -10.81
N PRO A 132 -5.32 -12.83 -10.26
CA PRO A 132 -5.56 -14.09 -10.98
C PRO A 132 -7.02 -14.29 -11.36
N ILE A 133 -7.96 -13.88 -10.49
CA ILE A 133 -9.40 -13.99 -10.78
C ILE A 133 -9.76 -13.08 -11.95
N VAL A 134 -9.36 -11.81 -11.90
CA VAL A 134 -9.58 -10.85 -13.00
C VAL A 134 -8.93 -11.34 -14.30
N PHE A 135 -7.71 -11.86 -14.22
CA PHE A 135 -6.99 -12.40 -15.36
C PHE A 135 -7.68 -13.63 -15.97
N ILE A 136 -8.14 -14.59 -15.16
CA ILE A 136 -8.91 -15.75 -15.60
C ILE A 136 -10.21 -15.31 -16.29
N VAL A 137 -10.93 -14.34 -15.72
CA VAL A 137 -12.15 -13.79 -16.34
C VAL A 137 -11.85 -13.16 -17.70
N LEU A 138 -10.76 -12.40 -17.83
CA LEU A 138 -10.33 -11.82 -19.10
C LEU A 138 -9.96 -12.91 -20.13
N LEU A 139 -9.26 -13.96 -19.71
CA LEU A 139 -8.93 -15.10 -20.57
C LEU A 139 -10.18 -15.85 -21.03
N LEU A 140 -11.18 -16.04 -20.15
CA LEU A 140 -12.46 -16.66 -20.51
C LEU A 140 -13.23 -15.82 -21.54
N ILE A 141 -13.27 -14.49 -21.35
CA ILE A 141 -13.89 -13.57 -22.32
C ILE A 141 -13.18 -13.68 -23.67
N LEU A 142 -11.84 -13.70 -23.67
CA LEU A 142 -11.04 -13.85 -24.89
C LEU A 142 -11.27 -15.21 -25.56
N PHE A 143 -11.28 -16.30 -24.79
CA PHE A 143 -11.51 -17.65 -25.29
C PHE A 143 -12.89 -17.78 -25.96
N VAL A 144 -13.95 -17.25 -25.32
CA VAL A 144 -15.30 -17.22 -25.91
C VAL A 144 -15.30 -16.39 -27.19
N ALA A 145 -14.65 -15.23 -27.21
CA ALA A 145 -14.55 -14.41 -28.41
C ALA A 145 -13.83 -15.14 -29.57
N VAL A 146 -12.74 -15.85 -29.29
CA VAL A 146 -11.95 -16.59 -30.29
C VAL A 146 -12.70 -17.82 -30.81
N THR A 147 -13.29 -18.63 -29.93
CA THR A 147 -14.06 -19.82 -30.32
C THR A 147 -15.30 -19.46 -31.16
N GLN A 148 -15.96 -18.34 -30.84
CA GLN A 148 -17.03 -17.79 -31.67
C GLN A 148 -16.52 -17.28 -33.03
N TRP A 149 -15.35 -16.64 -33.05
CA TRP A 149 -14.74 -16.18 -34.30
C TRP A 149 -14.38 -17.34 -35.25
N ILE A 150 -13.83 -18.43 -34.71
CA ILE A 150 -13.47 -19.63 -35.48
C ILE A 150 -14.73 -20.35 -35.98
N SER A 151 -15.71 -20.59 -35.10
CA SER A 151 -16.93 -21.34 -35.46
C SER A 151 -17.82 -20.63 -36.49
N THR A 152 -17.72 -19.31 -36.61
CA THR A 152 -18.50 -18.53 -37.58
C THR A 152 -17.79 -18.31 -38.93
N GLY A 153 -16.62 -18.93 -39.16
CA GLY A 153 -16.05 -19.10 -40.51
C GLY A 153 -15.85 -17.81 -41.31
N MET A 154 -15.44 -16.71 -40.67
CA MET A 154 -15.23 -15.39 -41.30
C MET A 154 -16.45 -14.80 -42.02
N LYS A 155 -17.54 -14.51 -41.29
CA LYS A 155 -18.30 -13.27 -41.50
C LYS A 155 -18.65 -12.65 -40.16
N PHE A 156 -17.65 -12.03 -39.52
CA PHE A 156 -17.86 -11.24 -38.32
C PHE A 156 -18.76 -10.04 -38.68
N GLN A 157 -20.07 -10.21 -38.59
CA GLN A 157 -21.03 -9.12 -38.54
C GLN A 157 -21.25 -8.79 -37.05
N PRO A 158 -20.49 -7.86 -36.45
CA PRO A 158 -20.59 -7.52 -35.02
C PRO A 158 -21.95 -6.93 -34.62
N ARG A 159 -22.90 -6.88 -35.56
CA ARG A 159 -24.17 -6.17 -35.42
C ARG A 159 -25.26 -6.98 -34.74
N GLN A 160 -25.17 -8.32 -34.70
CA GLN A 160 -26.28 -9.20 -34.30
C GLN A 160 -26.11 -9.91 -32.94
N TRP A 161 -24.89 -9.95 -32.37
CA TRP A 161 -24.60 -10.84 -31.23
C TRP A 161 -24.71 -10.23 -29.83
N LEU A 162 -24.90 -8.93 -29.72
CA LEU A 162 -25.35 -8.33 -28.46
C LEU A 162 -26.85 -8.09 -28.62
N PRO A 163 -27.71 -8.57 -27.70
CA PRO A 163 -29.06 -8.05 -27.60
C PRO A 163 -28.96 -6.53 -27.69
N SER A 164 -29.83 -5.86 -28.45
CA SER A 164 -29.74 -4.39 -28.63
C SER A 164 -29.60 -3.62 -27.31
N ARG A 165 -30.02 -4.25 -26.21
CA ARG A 165 -29.93 -3.82 -24.81
C ARG A 165 -28.51 -3.83 -24.20
N PHE A 166 -27.54 -4.54 -24.77
CA PHE A 166 -26.16 -4.67 -24.27
C PHE A 166 -25.09 -4.12 -25.24
N ARG A 167 -25.44 -3.19 -26.14
CA ARG A 167 -24.43 -2.39 -26.85
C ARG A 167 -23.74 -1.44 -25.87
N ILE A 168 -22.77 -1.96 -25.13
CA ILE A 168 -21.81 -1.10 -24.45
C ILE A 168 -21.07 -0.36 -25.56
N LYS A 169 -21.29 0.95 -25.66
CA LYS A 169 -20.62 1.78 -26.66
C LYS A 169 -19.11 1.62 -26.42
N LYS A 170 -18.31 1.44 -27.48
CA LYS A 170 -16.85 1.37 -27.37
C LYS A 170 -16.27 2.49 -26.47
N ARG A 171 -16.88 3.68 -26.56
CA ARG A 171 -16.58 4.84 -25.70
C ARG A 171 -16.79 4.56 -24.21
N THR A 172 -17.87 3.88 -23.82
CA THR A 172 -18.16 3.52 -22.43
C THR A 172 -17.13 2.52 -21.88
N VAL A 173 -16.72 1.52 -22.67
CA VAL A 173 -15.66 0.58 -22.27
C VAL A 173 -14.34 1.31 -22.04
N LEU A 174 -13.94 2.22 -22.95
CA LEU A 174 -12.71 2.99 -22.81
C LEU A 174 -12.73 3.91 -21.58
N ILE A 175 -13.88 4.53 -21.28
CA ILE A 175 -14.05 5.34 -20.05
C ILE A 175 -13.85 4.46 -18.81
N TRP A 176 -14.48 3.28 -18.76
CA TRP A 176 -14.32 2.38 -17.61
C TRP A 176 -12.90 1.85 -17.46
N LEU A 177 -12.22 1.50 -18.56
CA LEU A 177 -10.81 1.11 -18.52
C LEU A 177 -9.90 2.25 -18.02
N GLY A 178 -10.18 3.49 -18.43
CA GLY A 178 -9.49 4.67 -17.91
C GLY A 178 -9.70 4.85 -16.41
N ILE A 179 -10.93 4.71 -15.92
CA ILE A 179 -11.27 4.77 -14.49
C ILE A 179 -10.55 3.66 -13.72
N ILE A 180 -10.63 2.42 -14.17
CA ILE A 180 -9.97 1.27 -13.52
C ILE A 180 -8.45 1.48 -13.49
N SER A 181 -7.85 1.92 -14.59
CA SER A 181 -6.41 2.18 -14.67
C SER A 181 -5.99 3.28 -13.70
N LEU A 182 -6.78 4.35 -13.57
CA LEU A 182 -6.55 5.42 -12.60
C LEU A 182 -6.64 4.91 -11.16
N LEU A 183 -7.62 4.05 -10.85
CA LEU A 183 -7.78 3.45 -9.53
C LEU A 183 -6.65 2.48 -9.19
N VAL A 184 -6.18 1.67 -10.15
CA VAL A 184 -5.04 0.78 -9.98
C VAL A 184 -3.75 1.58 -9.80
N PHE A 185 -3.54 2.61 -10.62
CA PHE A 185 -2.40 3.52 -10.47
C PHE A 185 -2.42 4.21 -9.11
N ARG A 186 -3.60 4.64 -8.64
CA ARG A 186 -3.78 5.21 -7.30
C ARG A 186 -3.42 4.21 -6.21
N ALA A 187 -3.93 2.98 -6.28
CA ALA A 187 -3.62 1.92 -5.32
C ALA A 187 -2.12 1.57 -5.33
N PHE A 188 -1.48 1.63 -6.49
CA PHE A 188 -0.03 1.46 -6.61
C PHE A 188 0.73 2.60 -5.93
N LEU A 189 0.35 3.86 -6.16
CA LEU A 189 0.94 5.00 -5.45
C LEU A 189 0.72 4.92 -3.94
N ASP A 190 -0.44 4.42 -3.50
CA ASP A 190 -0.69 4.13 -2.10
C ASP A 190 0.24 3.01 -1.62
N ALA A 191 0.54 1.97 -2.39
CA ALA A 191 1.40 0.86 -1.94
C ALA A 191 2.89 1.21 -1.76
N TYR A 192 3.39 2.31 -2.34
CA TYR A 192 4.81 2.68 -2.22
C TYR A 192 5.01 3.89 -1.31
N PRO A 193 5.82 3.77 -0.24
CA PRO A 193 5.97 4.84 0.75
C PRO A 193 6.76 6.06 0.25
N GLN A 194 7.30 6.00 -0.97
CA GLN A 194 8.13 7.04 -1.55
C GLN A 194 7.26 8.05 -2.30
N SER A 195 7.01 9.19 -1.68
CA SER A 195 6.72 10.43 -2.41
C SER A 195 8.09 10.98 -2.87
N TRP A 196 8.26 11.04 -4.18
CA TRP A 196 9.44 11.60 -4.84
C TRP A 196 9.54 13.10 -4.59
#